data_AF-A0A816Y0A6-F1
#
_entry.id   AF-A0A816Y0A6-F1
#
_cell.length_a   1.000
_cell.length_b   1.000
_cell.length_c   1.000
_cell.angle_alpha   90.00
_cell.angle_beta   90.00
_cell.angle_gamma   90.00
#
_symmetry.space_group_name_H-M   'P 1'
#
loop_
_entity.id
_entity.type
_entity.pdbx_description
1 polymer ?
#
loop_
_entity_poly.entity_id
_entity_poly.type
_entity_poly.pdbx_seq_one_letter_code
_entity_poly.pdbx_strand_id
1 'polypeptide(L)' 'MKAFQWGKDVSIENLHQGFTHIFESTFDSKEAVAEYVAHPLHVEFANMFLGSLDKVLVIDYKPTSV' A
#
# COMPACT_ATOMS: atom_id res chain seq x y z
N MET A 1 6.39 7.92 6.82
CA MET A 1 6.35 6.44 6.88
C MET A 1 7.21 5.99 8.05
N LYS A 2 6.67 5.16 8.95
CA LYS A 2 7.37 4.67 10.17
C LYS A 2 7.78 3.21 10.08
N ALA A 3 6.96 2.39 9.42
CA ALA A 3 7.26 1.01 9.13
C ALA A 3 6.73 0.64 7.75
N PHE A 4 7.28 -0.42 7.18
CA PHE A 4 6.91 -0.96 5.88
C PHE A 4 6.99 -2.48 5.95
N GLN A 5 5.92 -3.15 5.55
CA GLN A 5 5.81 -4.61 5.48
C GLN A 5 5.16 -5.01 4.16
N TRP A 6 5.39 -6.24 3.72
CA TRP A 6 4.75 -6.77 2.53
C TRP A 6 4.67 -8.29 2.59
N GLY A 7 3.83 -8.86 1.75
CA GLY A 7 3.68 -10.30 1.62
C GLY A 7 3.08 -10.69 0.27
N LYS A 8 3.32 -11.93 -0.13
CA LYS A 8 2.62 -12.55 -1.26
C LYS A 8 1.35 -13.22 -0.75
N ASP A 9 0.26 -13.13 -1.52
CA ASP A 9 -0.98 -13.84 -1.21
C ASP A 9 -0.73 -15.36 -1.12
N VAL A 10 -1.30 -15.95 -0.07
CA VAL A 10 -1.28 -17.39 0.22
C VAL A 10 -2.69 -17.93 0.44
N SER A 11 -3.72 -17.15 0.06
CA SER A 11 -5.12 -17.55 0.18
C SER A 11 -5.43 -18.79 -0.66
N ILE A 12 -6.31 -19.65 -0.14
CA ILE A 12 -6.82 -20.85 -0.85
C ILE A 12 -8.26 -20.67 -1.33
N GLU A 13 -8.90 -19.57 -0.94
CA GLU A 13 -10.31 -19.29 -1.18
C GLU A 13 -10.59 -18.78 -2.61
N ASN A 14 -9.54 -18.46 -3.38
CA ASN A 14 -9.64 -17.92 -4.74
C ASN A 14 -10.46 -16.61 -4.83
N LEU A 15 -10.47 -15.83 -3.74
CA LEU A 15 -11.17 -14.54 -3.66
C LEU A 15 -10.24 -13.33 -3.82
N HIS A 16 -8.94 -13.55 -4.04
CA HIS A 16 -7.92 -12.50 -4.14
C HIS A 16 -8.07 -11.60 -5.38
N GLN A 17 -9.08 -11.85 -6.23
CA GLN A 17 -9.39 -11.07 -7.43
C GLN A 17 -8.19 -10.91 -8.38
N GLY A 18 -7.19 -11.80 -8.34
CA GLY A 18 -5.95 -11.67 -9.12
C GLY A 18 -4.93 -10.67 -8.57
N PHE A 19 -5.14 -10.06 -7.40
CA PHE A 19 -4.04 -9.45 -6.65
C PHE A 19 -3.12 -10.56 -6.10
N THR A 20 -1.83 -10.28 -6.04
CA THR A 20 -0.81 -11.27 -5.67
C THR A 20 0.07 -10.85 -4.50
N HIS A 21 0.12 -9.56 -4.19
CA HIS A 21 0.96 -9.02 -3.12
C HIS A 21 0.19 -7.97 -2.34
N ILE A 22 0.50 -7.85 -1.05
CA ILE A 22 0.09 -6.76 -0.17
C ILE A 22 1.32 -5.97 0.27
N PHE A 23 1.17 -4.65 0.35
CA PHE A 23 2.15 -3.74 0.95
C PHE A 23 1.44 -2.94 2.03
N GLU A 24 1.96 -2.97 3.25
CA GLU A 24 1.47 -2.18 4.38
C GLU A 24 2.53 -1.13 4.74
N SER A 25 2.09 0.11 4.92
CA SER A 25 2.93 1.20 5.37
C SER A 25 2.30 1.87 6.57
N THR A 26 3.02 1.94 7.69
CA THR A 26 2.49 2.53 8.93
C THR A 26 2.81 4.02 9.01
N PHE A 27 1.82 4.81 9.40
CA PHE A 27 1.91 6.26 9.61
C PHE A 27 1.25 6.65 10.93
N ASP A 28 1.72 7.74 11.54
CA ASP A 28 1.18 8.22 12.83
C ASP A 28 -0.15 8.97 12.67
N SER A 29 -0.43 9.51 11.48
CA SER A 29 -1.64 10.30 11.22
C SER A 29 -2.03 10.31 9.73
N LYS A 30 -3.21 10.87 9.45
CA LYS A 30 -3.70 11.07 8.08
C LYS A 30 -2.87 12.12 7.33
N GLU A 31 -2.42 13.15 8.03
CA GLU A 31 -1.57 14.22 7.49
C GLU A 31 -0.21 13.64 7.08
N ALA A 32 0.35 12.72 7.86
CA ALA A 32 1.58 12.02 7.51
C ALA A 32 1.45 11.16 6.24
N VAL A 33 0.26 10.61 5.95
CA VAL A 33 -0.03 9.94 4.66
C VAL A 33 -0.04 10.97 3.52
N ALA A 34 -0.70 12.11 3.71
CA ALA A 34 -0.76 13.17 2.69
C ALA A 34 0.63 13.73 2.37
N GLU A 35 1.47 13.98 3.38
CA GLU A 35 2.86 14.40 3.21
C GLU A 35 3.67 13.34 2.44
N TYR A 36 3.48 12.06 2.76
CA TYR A 36 4.13 10.97 2.04
C TYR A 36 3.70 10.91 0.56
N VAL A 37 2.40 11.00 0.27
CA VAL A 37 1.88 10.95 -1.10
C VAL A 37 2.42 12.12 -1.94
N ALA A 38 2.51 13.32 -1.35
CA ALA A 38 3.04 14.51 -2.02
C ALA A 38 4.58 14.56 -2.09
N HIS A 39 5.29 13.69 -1.37
CA HIS A 39 6.75 13.73 -1.30
C HIS A 39 7.37 13.43 -2.68
N PRO A 40 8.33 14.23 -3.18
CA PRO A 40 8.86 14.07 -4.54
C PRO A 40 9.47 12.68 -4.79
N LEU A 41 10.18 12.11 -3.82
CA LEU A 41 10.73 10.75 -3.94
C LEU A 41 9.64 9.66 -4.01
N HIS A 42 8.50 9.87 -3.33
CA HIS A 42 7.38 8.95 -3.46
C HIS A 42 6.77 9.05 -4.85
N VAL A 43 6.56 10.27 -5.37
CA VAL A 43 6.00 10.49 -6.72
C VAL A 43 6.90 9.85 -7.79
N GLU A 44 8.21 10.06 -7.69
CA GLU A 44 9.19 9.46 -8.61
C GLU A 44 9.14 7.92 -8.56
N PHE A 45 9.18 7.34 -7.35
CA PHE A 45 9.13 5.89 -7.18
C PHE A 45 7.78 5.31 -7.63
N ALA A 46 6.66 5.96 -7.32
CA ALA A 46 5.33 5.55 -7.73
C ALA A 46 5.20 5.49 -9.25
N ASN A 47 5.72 6.48 -9.98
CA ASN A 47 5.70 6.47 -11.45
C ASN A 47 6.46 5.26 -12.03
N MET A 48 7.60 4.89 -11.46
CA MET A 48 8.34 3.69 -11.86
C MET A 48 7.58 2.41 -11.49
N PHE A 49 7.08 2.33 -10.26
CA PHE A 49 6.45 1.13 -9.72
C PHE A 49 5.12 0.81 -10.40
N LEU A 50 4.28 1.83 -10.62
CA LEU A 50 2.98 1.67 -11.30
C LEU A 50 3.13 1.10 -12.71
N GLY A 51 4.22 1.41 -13.42
CA GLY A 51 4.52 0.84 -14.74
C GLY A 51 4.79 -0.67 -14.74
N SER A 52 5.01 -1.27 -13.55
CA SER A 52 5.24 -2.71 -13.37
C SER A 52 4.01 -3.47 -12.86
N LEU A 53 2.86 -2.80 -12.71
CA LEU A 53 1.64 -3.41 -12.15
C LEU A 53 0.54 -3.53 -13.20
N ASP A 54 -0.15 -4.67 -13.21
CA ASP A 54 -1.39 -4.82 -13.99
C ASP A 54 -2.56 -4.04 -13.35
N LYS A 55 -2.57 -3.93 -12.02
CA LYS A 55 -3.57 -3.20 -11.22
C LYS A 55 -3.07 -2.89 -9.82
N VAL A 56 -3.68 -1.89 -9.18
CA VAL A 56 -3.37 -1.46 -7.81
C VAL A 56 -4.66 -1.16 -7.05
N LEU A 57 -4.69 -1.50 -5.75
CA LEU A 57 -5.76 -1.15 -4.82
C LEU A 57 -5.11 -0.58 -3.55
N VAL A 58 -5.58 0.59 -3.12
CA VAL A 58 -5.05 1.33 -1.97
C VAL A 58 -6.19 1.61 -1.00
N ILE A 59 -5.95 1.36 0.29
CA ILE A 59 -6.89 1.63 1.38
C ILE A 59 -6.12 2.27 2.54
N ASP A 60 -6.57 3.44 2.97
CA ASP A 60 -6.12 4.06 4.21
C ASP A 60 -7.14 3.77 5.32
N TYR A 61 -6.67 3.27 6.46
CA TYR A 61 -7.54 2.98 7.60
C TYR A 61 -6.81 3.25 8.92
N LYS A 62 -7.61 3.45 9.97
CA LYS A 62 -7.13 3.44 11.36
C LYS A 62 -7.51 2.10 11.98
N PRO A 63 -6.55 1.26 12.42
CA PRO A 63 -6.86 0.03 13.13
C PRO A 63 -7.78 0.34 14.31
N THR A 64 -8.95 -0.29 14.33
CA THR A 64 -9.98 -0.07 15.34
C THR A 64 -10.38 -1.43 15.88
N SER A 65 -10.20 -1.63 17.19
CA SER A 65 -10.66 -2.85 17.86
C SER A 65 -12.16 -2.78 18.10
N VAL A 66 -12.84 -3.92 17.92
CA VAL A 66 -14.27 -4.12 18.26
C VAL A 66 -14.44 -4.91 19.54
#